data_AF-A0A9X4AIB5-F1
#
_entry.id   AF-A0A9X4AIB5-F1
#
_cell.length_a   1.000
_cell.length_b   1.000
_cell.length_c   1.000
_cell.angle_alpha   90.00
_cell.angle_beta   90.00
_cell.angle_gamma   90.00
#
_symmetry.space_group_name_H-M   'P 1'
#
loop_
_entity.id
_entity.type
_entity.pdbx_description
1 polymer ?
#
loop_
_entity_poly.entity_id
_entity_poly.type
_entity_poly.pdbx_seq_one_letter_code
_entity_poly.pdbx_strand_id
1 'polypeptide(L)'
;MYQKEVDDLLHCCRIFLKEEEVYGEKYKVEHLEYEFGIGDVRPAVVTLPSNKTLYIAGKIDRVDQADAGDYHIIDYKTGGTYSYHESKPFKGGRQLQHFIYSIAIEEHLQLAAGAVKESSYYFPSSKGLGERYVRSQNETLRTNGLNILEKLIDVLKYGHFSMTDDENDCKFCDFKAVCKRAYYDKETLEAKQMDQEWDGIGKFKGVRAYE
;
A
#
# COMPACT_ATOMS: atom_id res chain seq x y z
N MET A 1 4.05 -19.29 -28.64
CA MET A 1 4.18 -18.74 -27.27
C MET A 1 4.54 -17.26 -27.37
N TYR A 2 5.67 -16.93 -28.00
CA TYR A 2 6.14 -15.55 -28.21
C TYR A 2 5.13 -14.57 -28.83
N GLN A 3 4.42 -14.94 -29.90
CA GLN A 3 3.48 -14.01 -30.55
C GLN A 3 2.36 -13.54 -29.63
N LYS A 4 1.81 -14.43 -28.80
CA LYS A 4 0.73 -14.09 -27.86
C LYS A 4 1.21 -13.12 -26.77
N GLU A 5 2.44 -13.28 -26.30
CA GLU A 5 3.07 -12.38 -25.32
C GLU A 5 3.34 -11.01 -25.95
N VAL A 6 3.84 -10.98 -27.19
CA VAL A 6 4.02 -9.74 -27.95
C VAL A 6 2.69 -9.02 -28.16
N ASP A 7 1.64 -9.74 -28.55
CA ASP A 7 0.31 -9.16 -28.78
C ASP A 7 -0.28 -8.58 -27.48
N ASP A 8 -0.09 -9.25 -26.34
CA ASP A 8 -0.52 -8.79 -25.02
C ASP A 8 0.25 -7.54 -24.57
N LEU A 9 1.58 -7.52 -24.74
CA LEU A 9 2.40 -6.33 -24.46
C LEU A 9 1.95 -5.12 -25.30
N LEU A 10 1.75 -5.32 -26.61
CA LEU A 10 1.26 -4.26 -27.50
C LEU A 10 -0.15 -3.79 -27.10
N HIS A 11 -0.99 -4.68 -26.58
CA HIS A 11 -2.29 -4.30 -26.05
C HIS A 11 -2.17 -3.44 -24.78
N CYS A 12 -1.33 -3.84 -23.82
CA CYS A 12 -1.03 -3.05 -22.63
C CYS A 12 -0.48 -1.66 -22.98
N CYS A 13 0.45 -1.56 -23.94
CA CYS A 13 0.97 -0.27 -24.41
C CYS A 13 -0.12 0.64 -24.98
N ARG A 14 -1.11 0.07 -25.70
CA ARG A 14 -2.24 0.84 -26.25
C ARG A 14 -3.19 1.32 -25.16
N ILE A 15 -3.49 0.48 -24.16
CA ILE A 15 -4.28 0.89 -22.98
C ILE A 15 -3.55 2.03 -22.27
N PHE A 16 -2.26 1.84 -22.00
CA PHE A 16 -1.42 2.84 -21.35
C PHE A 16 -1.44 4.18 -22.09
N LEU A 17 -1.12 4.16 -23.39
CA LEU A 17 -1.08 5.38 -24.19
C LEU A 17 -2.42 6.14 -24.17
N LYS A 18 -3.53 5.41 -24.34
CA LYS A 18 -4.86 6.03 -24.38
C LYS A 18 -5.27 6.67 -23.05
N GLU A 19 -4.93 6.04 -21.93
CA GLU A 19 -5.15 6.64 -20.62
C GLU A 19 -4.25 7.86 -20.41
N GLU A 20 -2.97 7.78 -20.78
CA GLU A 20 -2.03 8.88 -20.62
C GLU A 20 -2.37 10.10 -21.49
N GLU A 21 -2.99 9.91 -22.67
CA GLU A 21 -3.52 11.03 -23.48
C GLU A 21 -4.55 11.86 -22.71
N VAL A 22 -5.31 11.24 -21.79
CA VAL A 22 -6.32 11.93 -20.96
C VAL A 22 -5.70 12.52 -19.69
N TYR A 23 -4.85 11.77 -18.99
CA TYR A 23 -4.27 12.21 -17.72
C TYR A 23 -3.12 13.21 -17.88
N GLY A 24 -2.36 13.11 -18.98
CA GLY A 24 -1.24 13.99 -19.29
C GLY A 24 -1.65 15.45 -19.55
N GLU A 25 -2.95 15.73 -19.74
CA GLU A 25 -3.47 17.11 -19.81
C GLU A 25 -3.45 17.82 -18.46
N LYS A 26 -3.56 17.08 -17.35
CA LYS A 26 -3.69 17.63 -15.99
C LYS A 26 -2.43 17.48 -15.15
N TYR A 27 -1.67 16.44 -15.44
CA TYR A 27 -0.54 15.98 -14.65
C TYR A 27 0.69 15.84 -15.53
N LYS A 28 1.84 16.29 -15.02
CA LYS A 28 3.14 16.08 -15.65
C LYS A 28 3.96 15.12 -14.82
N VAL A 29 4.64 14.20 -15.49
CA VAL A 29 5.57 13.28 -14.82
C VAL A 29 6.74 14.08 -14.27
N GLU A 30 6.94 13.98 -12.95
CA GLU A 30 8.04 14.62 -12.25
C GLU A 30 9.13 13.60 -11.92
N HIS A 31 8.73 12.42 -11.40
CA HIS A 31 9.67 11.34 -11.09
C HIS A 31 9.13 9.98 -11.53
N LEU A 32 10.05 9.11 -11.94
CA LEU A 32 9.82 7.70 -12.21
C LEU A 32 10.77 6.89 -11.34
N GLU A 33 10.29 5.75 -10.84
CA GLU A 33 11.12 4.78 -10.13
C GLU A 33 11.89 5.43 -8.96
N TYR A 34 11.22 6.32 -8.21
CA TYR A 34 11.83 7.17 -7.20
C TYR A 34 12.19 6.37 -5.95
N GLU A 35 13.49 6.25 -5.69
CA GLU A 35 14.05 5.48 -4.58
C GLU A 35 14.28 6.34 -3.32
N PHE A 36 14.05 5.74 -2.16
CA PHE A 36 14.39 6.29 -0.86
C PHE A 36 14.82 5.16 0.07
N GLY A 37 15.89 5.35 0.85
CA GLY A 37 16.42 4.34 1.76
C GLY A 37 17.04 3.10 1.09
N ILE A 38 17.33 3.16 -0.22
CA ILE A 38 17.94 2.07 -1.00
C ILE A 38 19.36 2.47 -1.39
N GLY A 39 20.32 1.56 -1.20
CA GLY A 39 21.73 1.83 -1.48
C GLY A 39 22.26 3.00 -0.64
N ASP A 40 22.83 3.99 -1.30
CA ASP A 40 23.35 5.21 -0.66
C ASP A 40 22.30 6.32 -0.48
N VAL A 41 21.05 6.08 -0.91
CA VAL A 41 19.95 7.05 -0.76
C VAL A 41 19.44 7.04 0.67
N ARG A 42 19.31 8.23 1.29
CA ARG A 42 18.79 8.35 2.66
C ARG A 42 17.36 7.78 2.77
N PRO A 43 16.97 7.20 3.91
CA PRO A 43 15.58 6.80 4.14
C PRO A 43 14.67 8.02 4.31
N ALA A 44 13.38 7.80 4.08
CA ALA A 44 12.36 8.76 4.50
C ALA A 44 12.15 8.67 6.01
N VAL A 45 12.04 9.81 6.70
CA VAL A 45 12.00 9.89 8.17
C VAL A 45 10.64 10.38 8.65
N VAL A 46 9.81 9.47 9.15
CA VAL A 46 8.44 9.78 9.59
C VAL A 46 8.33 9.79 11.10
N THR A 47 7.65 10.80 11.66
CA THR A 47 7.29 10.85 13.08
C THR A 47 5.94 10.17 13.30
N LEU A 48 5.92 9.16 14.17
CA LEU A 48 4.70 8.46 14.59
C LEU A 48 3.94 9.27 15.67
N PRO A 49 2.65 8.96 15.95
CA PRO A 49 1.87 9.64 16.99
C PRO A 49 2.53 9.63 18.39
N SER A 50 3.28 8.57 18.72
CA SER A 50 4.09 8.49 19.94
C SER A 50 5.38 9.32 19.93
N ASN A 51 5.60 10.17 18.93
CA ASN A 51 6.83 10.92 18.67
C ASN A 51 8.07 10.05 18.41
N LYS A 52 7.87 8.75 18.16
CA LYS A 52 8.96 7.87 17.71
C LYS A 52 9.23 8.09 16.24
N THR A 53 10.49 7.88 15.85
CA THR A 53 10.94 7.97 14.47
C THR A 53 10.82 6.61 13.78
N LEU A 54 10.24 6.61 12.59
CA LEU A 54 10.21 5.49 11.67
C LEU A 54 11.05 5.84 10.43
N TYR A 55 12.01 4.98 10.10
CA TYR A 55 12.80 5.07 8.88
C TYR A 55 12.18 4.15 7.84
N ILE A 56 11.84 4.70 6.68
CA ILE A 56 11.18 3.98 5.60
C ILE A 56 12.13 3.93 4.40
N ALA A 57 12.24 2.76 3.80
CA ALA A 57 12.89 2.54 2.53
C ALA A 57 11.89 1.96 1.53
N GLY A 58 12.03 2.31 0.25
CA GLY A 58 11.15 1.85 -0.80
C GLY A 58 11.40 2.55 -2.13
N LYS A 59 10.51 2.24 -3.07
CA LYS A 59 10.55 2.75 -4.44
C LYS A 59 9.13 3.09 -4.90
N ILE A 60 8.94 4.31 -5.37
CA ILE A 60 7.66 4.79 -5.90
C ILE A 60 7.72 4.70 -7.41
N ASP A 61 6.80 3.97 -8.03
CA ASP A 61 6.83 3.73 -9.47
C ASP A 61 6.76 5.04 -10.27
N ARG A 62 5.85 5.95 -9.90
CA ARG A 62 5.67 7.24 -10.57
C ARG A 62 5.10 8.32 -9.67
N VAL A 63 5.57 9.53 -9.87
CA VAL A 63 5.15 10.75 -9.19
C VAL A 63 4.87 11.80 -10.24
N ASP A 64 3.64 12.28 -10.25
CA ASP A 64 3.20 13.36 -11.12
C ASP A 64 2.94 14.62 -10.31
N GLN A 65 3.07 15.77 -10.99
CA GLN A 65 2.72 17.08 -10.45
C GLN A 65 1.66 17.75 -11.34
N ALA A 66 0.59 18.25 -10.72
CA ALA A 66 -0.40 19.09 -11.37
C ALA A 66 0.12 20.52 -11.54
N ASP A 67 -0.45 21.28 -12.48
CA ASP A 67 -0.08 22.69 -12.67
C ASP A 67 -0.29 23.56 -11.42
N ALA A 68 -1.19 23.15 -10.51
CA ALA A 68 -1.42 23.81 -9.22
C ALA A 68 -0.31 23.53 -8.17
N GLY A 69 0.67 22.68 -8.49
CA GLY A 69 1.75 22.27 -7.59
C GLY A 69 1.44 21.05 -6.71
N ASP A 70 0.21 20.54 -6.77
CA ASP A 70 -0.22 19.32 -6.06
C ASP A 70 0.41 18.06 -6.69
N TYR A 71 0.71 17.07 -5.85
CA TYR A 71 1.35 15.83 -6.28
C TYR A 71 0.35 14.66 -6.33
N HIS A 72 0.58 13.77 -7.29
CA HIS A 72 -0.17 12.53 -7.49
C HIS A 72 0.79 11.34 -7.63
N ILE A 73 0.64 10.36 -6.75
CA ILE A 73 1.43 9.12 -6.80
C ILE A 73 0.69 8.07 -7.63
N ILE A 74 1.41 7.38 -8.52
CA ILE A 74 0.88 6.27 -9.29
C ILE A 74 1.71 5.01 -8.97
N ASP A 75 1.01 3.94 -8.63
CA ASP A 75 1.56 2.61 -8.47
C ASP A 75 0.95 1.68 -9.52
N TYR A 76 1.80 1.03 -10.31
CA TYR A 76 1.38 0.18 -11.42
C TYR A 76 1.10 -1.23 -10.94
N LYS A 77 -0.09 -1.75 -11.27
CA LYS A 77 -0.50 -3.11 -10.95
C LYS A 77 -0.80 -3.91 -12.21
N THR A 78 -0.19 -5.09 -12.33
CA THR A 78 -0.40 -6.00 -13.47
C THR A 78 -1.54 -7.01 -13.23
N GLY A 79 -1.98 -7.15 -11.98
CA GLY A 79 -3.01 -8.09 -11.54
C GLY A 79 -4.45 -7.69 -11.94
N GLY A 80 -5.43 -8.42 -11.40
CA GLY A 80 -6.84 -8.04 -11.53
C GLY A 80 -7.27 -7.07 -10.43
N THR A 81 -8.45 -6.48 -10.59
CA THR A 81 -8.93 -5.38 -9.74
C THR A 81 -9.84 -5.80 -8.59
N TYR A 82 -10.16 -7.10 -8.49
CA TYR A 82 -11.11 -7.67 -7.51
C TYR A 82 -10.87 -7.29 -6.04
N SER A 83 -9.62 -7.03 -5.64
CA SER A 83 -9.28 -6.69 -4.25
C SER A 83 -9.34 -5.20 -3.92
N TYR A 84 -9.67 -4.33 -4.88
CA TYR A 84 -9.59 -2.88 -4.76
C TYR A 84 -10.99 -2.27 -4.72
N HIS A 85 -11.30 -1.56 -3.62
CA HIS A 85 -12.58 -0.90 -3.41
C HIS A 85 -12.37 0.51 -2.86
N GLU A 86 -13.02 1.51 -3.46
CA GLU A 86 -12.86 2.92 -3.07
C GLU A 86 -13.20 3.22 -1.63
N SER A 87 -14.18 2.52 -1.07
CA SER A 87 -14.67 2.72 0.29
C SER A 87 -13.75 2.20 1.40
N LYS A 88 -12.72 1.41 1.06
CA LYS A 88 -11.87 0.70 2.03
C LYS A 88 -10.38 0.97 1.74
N PRO A 89 -9.87 2.17 2.04
CA PRO A 89 -8.52 2.60 1.64
C PRO A 89 -7.40 1.78 2.28
N PHE A 90 -7.60 1.27 3.50
CA PHE A 90 -6.60 0.49 4.23
C PHE A 90 -6.88 -1.00 4.28
N LYS A 91 -8.13 -1.43 4.05
CA LYS A 91 -8.57 -2.83 4.09
C LYS A 91 -8.05 -3.56 5.33
N GLY A 92 -8.32 -2.99 6.51
CA GLY A 92 -7.83 -3.51 7.78
C GLY A 92 -6.31 -3.55 7.89
N GLY A 93 -5.61 -2.57 7.30
CA GLY A 93 -4.14 -2.49 7.28
C GLY A 93 -3.45 -3.36 6.22
N ARG A 94 -4.19 -3.95 5.28
CA ARG A 94 -3.65 -4.73 4.16
C ARG A 94 -3.21 -3.86 2.97
N GLN A 95 -3.65 -2.61 2.91
CA GLN A 95 -3.30 -1.65 1.85
C GLN A 95 -2.74 -0.38 2.47
N LEU A 96 -1.42 -0.26 2.53
CA LEU A 96 -0.74 0.91 3.13
C LEU A 96 0.16 1.66 2.16
N GLN A 97 0.41 1.08 0.98
CA GLN A 97 1.40 1.55 0.03
C GLN A 97 1.19 3.02 -0.38
N HIS A 98 -0.01 3.38 -0.81
CA HIS A 98 -0.37 4.77 -1.16
C HIS A 98 -0.09 5.77 -0.03
N PHE A 99 -0.47 5.43 1.20
CA PHE A 99 -0.27 6.30 2.35
C PHE A 99 1.22 6.43 2.69
N ILE A 100 1.95 5.31 2.75
CA ILE A 100 3.39 5.27 3.04
C ILE A 100 4.17 6.07 2.00
N TYR A 101 3.87 5.89 0.71
CA TYR A 101 4.54 6.63 -0.36
C TYR A 101 4.25 8.13 -0.29
N SER A 102 3.03 8.51 0.05
CA SER A 102 2.64 9.93 0.19
C SER A 102 3.45 10.63 1.28
N ILE A 103 3.54 10.06 2.47
CA ILE A 103 4.33 10.66 3.57
C ILE A 103 5.83 10.56 3.31
N ALA A 104 6.29 9.51 2.64
CA ALA A 104 7.70 9.30 2.35
C ALA A 104 8.22 10.32 1.34
N ILE A 105 7.50 10.55 0.24
CA ILE A 105 7.97 11.51 -0.77
C ILE A 105 7.88 12.95 -0.30
N GLU A 106 6.85 13.31 0.46
CA GLU A 106 6.74 14.64 1.07
C GLU A 106 7.93 14.93 1.96
N GLU A 107 8.34 13.97 2.80
CA GLU A 107 9.55 14.13 3.60
C GLU A 107 10.80 14.13 2.72
N HIS A 108 10.92 13.20 1.78
CA HIS A 108 12.16 13.04 1.01
C HIS A 108 12.49 14.29 0.18
N LEU A 109 11.45 14.90 -0.41
CA LEU A 109 11.51 16.14 -1.21
C LEU A 109 11.31 17.42 -0.39
N GLN A 110 11.16 17.33 0.94
CA GLN A 110 10.93 18.48 1.83
C GLN A 110 9.71 19.33 1.43
N LEU A 111 8.63 18.66 1.03
CA LEU A 111 7.36 19.28 0.68
C LEU A 111 6.54 19.60 1.93
N ALA A 112 5.58 20.51 1.78
CA ALA A 112 4.58 20.74 2.82
C ALA A 112 3.77 19.46 3.07
N ALA A 113 3.43 19.20 4.34
CA ALA A 113 2.58 18.07 4.70
C ALA A 113 1.23 18.14 3.96
N GLY A 114 0.86 17.06 3.28
CA GLY A 114 -0.33 16.99 2.45
C GLY A 114 -0.18 17.61 1.06
N ALA A 115 1.04 17.83 0.57
CA ALA A 115 1.31 18.21 -0.81
C ALA A 115 0.90 17.11 -1.80
N VAL A 116 0.97 15.83 -1.41
CA VAL A 116 0.38 14.74 -2.18
C VAL A 116 -1.12 14.72 -1.89
N LYS A 117 -1.94 14.98 -2.92
CA LYS A 117 -3.41 15.01 -2.83
C LYS A 117 -4.04 13.69 -3.19
N GLU A 118 -3.42 12.94 -4.08
CA GLU A 118 -3.98 11.70 -4.62
C GLU A 118 -2.91 10.61 -4.72
N SER A 119 -3.36 9.36 -4.62
CA SER A 119 -2.55 8.20 -4.99
C SER A 119 -3.42 7.17 -5.71
N SER A 120 -2.92 6.59 -6.78
CA SER A 120 -3.68 5.67 -7.62
C SER A 120 -2.97 4.35 -7.84
N TYR A 121 -3.73 3.26 -7.68
CA TYR A 121 -3.37 1.98 -8.26
C TYR A 121 -3.84 2.02 -9.70
N TYR A 122 -2.92 1.93 -10.64
CA TYR A 122 -3.23 1.95 -12.06
C TYR A 122 -2.97 0.57 -12.68
N PHE A 123 -3.96 0.04 -13.38
CA PHE A 123 -3.92 -1.29 -13.97
C PHE A 123 -3.84 -1.21 -15.51
N PRO A 124 -2.67 -0.91 -16.10
CA PRO A 124 -2.51 -0.74 -17.54
C PRO A 124 -2.54 -2.06 -18.34
N SER A 125 -2.88 -3.19 -17.71
CA SER A 125 -2.88 -4.50 -18.35
C SER A 125 -4.22 -4.81 -19.01
N SER A 126 -4.23 -5.76 -19.97
CA SER A 126 -5.45 -6.30 -20.58
C SER A 126 -6.46 -6.81 -19.54
N LYS A 127 -5.98 -7.36 -18.42
CA LYS A 127 -6.81 -7.85 -17.31
C LYS A 127 -7.35 -6.72 -16.43
N GLY A 128 -6.56 -5.66 -16.30
CA GLY A 128 -6.88 -4.46 -15.54
C GLY A 128 -7.77 -3.46 -16.28
N LEU A 129 -7.87 -3.59 -17.61
CA LEU A 129 -8.69 -2.76 -18.49
C LEU A 129 -8.42 -1.25 -18.38
N GLY A 130 -7.22 -0.85 -17.91
CA GLY A 130 -6.87 0.55 -17.70
C GLY A 130 -7.48 1.18 -16.44
N GLU A 131 -8.12 0.41 -15.55
CA GLU A 131 -8.77 0.94 -14.36
C GLU A 131 -7.77 1.66 -13.44
N ARG A 132 -8.22 2.76 -12.81
CA ARG A 132 -7.49 3.50 -11.79
C ARG A 132 -8.31 3.59 -10.51
N TYR A 133 -7.73 3.18 -9.40
CA TYR A 133 -8.33 3.33 -8.07
C TYR A 133 -7.67 4.48 -7.34
N VAL A 134 -8.26 5.67 -7.48
CA VAL A 134 -7.77 6.89 -6.86
C VAL A 134 -8.11 6.89 -5.36
N ARG A 135 -7.17 7.37 -4.55
CA ARG A 135 -7.32 7.56 -3.10
C ARG A 135 -6.95 8.99 -2.76
N SER A 136 -7.91 9.73 -2.22
CA SER A 136 -7.67 11.07 -1.66
C SER A 136 -6.81 10.96 -0.41
N GLN A 137 -5.71 11.73 -0.37
CA GLN A 137 -4.78 11.80 0.76
C GLN A 137 -5.20 12.88 1.78
N ASN A 138 -6.49 12.92 2.12
CA ASN A 138 -7.05 13.88 3.07
C ASN A 138 -6.60 13.62 4.52
N GLU A 139 -6.81 14.60 5.39
CA GLU A 139 -6.37 14.59 6.79
C GLU A 139 -6.85 13.33 7.57
N THR A 140 -8.09 12.92 7.36
CA THR A 140 -8.65 11.71 8.00
C THR A 140 -7.90 10.46 7.57
N LEU A 141 -7.65 10.29 6.26
CA LEU A 141 -6.88 9.16 5.75
C LEU A 141 -5.47 9.17 6.33
N ARG A 142 -4.81 10.33 6.38
CA ARG A 142 -3.45 10.46 6.92
C ARG A 142 -3.36 10.14 8.41
N THR A 143 -4.30 10.66 9.19
CA THR A 143 -4.42 10.37 10.64
C THR A 143 -4.63 8.88 10.87
N ASN A 144 -5.53 8.25 10.11
CA ASN A 144 -5.79 6.82 10.19
C ASN A 144 -4.56 6.00 9.78
N GLY A 145 -3.87 6.40 8.72
CA GLY A 145 -2.65 5.75 8.25
C GLY A 145 -1.53 5.76 9.30
N LEU A 146 -1.26 6.90 9.94
CA LEU A 146 -0.27 7.00 11.03
C LEU A 146 -0.64 6.10 12.22
N ASN A 147 -1.92 6.09 12.61
CA ASN A 147 -2.41 5.22 13.67
C ASN A 147 -2.27 3.73 13.33
N ILE A 148 -2.52 3.34 12.09
CA ILE A 148 -2.35 1.95 11.63
C ILE A 148 -0.86 1.58 11.66
N LEU A 149 0.03 2.43 11.12
CA LEU A 149 1.47 2.19 11.14
C LEU A 149 1.98 1.99 12.57
N GLU A 150 1.61 2.88 13.49
CA GLU A 150 2.03 2.76 14.89
C GLU A 150 1.57 1.44 15.52
N LYS A 151 0.31 1.04 15.30
CA LYS A 151 -0.20 -0.23 15.81
C LYS A 151 0.54 -1.42 15.21
N LEU A 152 0.83 -1.41 13.91
CA LEU A 152 1.60 -2.49 13.26
C LEU A 152 3.05 -2.56 13.79
N ILE A 153 3.70 -1.41 13.99
CA ILE A 153 5.03 -1.36 14.59
C ILE A 153 5.00 -1.85 16.04
N ASP A 154 3.97 -1.52 16.83
CA ASP A 154 3.81 -2.05 18.18
C ASP A 154 3.64 -3.58 18.17
N VAL A 155 2.86 -4.15 17.24
CA VAL A 155 2.73 -5.60 17.07
C VAL A 155 4.09 -6.26 16.87
N LEU A 156 4.93 -5.68 15.99
CA LEU A 156 6.29 -6.16 15.74
C LEU A 156 7.19 -6.01 16.97
N LYS A 157 7.12 -4.86 17.65
CA LYS A 157 7.91 -4.56 18.85
C LYS A 157 7.68 -5.56 19.97
N TYR A 158 6.43 -5.97 20.17
CA TYR A 158 6.07 -6.95 21.20
C TYR A 158 6.25 -8.41 20.75
N GLY A 159 6.68 -8.65 19.50
CA GLY A 159 6.93 -10.00 18.98
C GLY A 159 5.66 -10.81 18.75
N HIS A 160 4.52 -10.16 18.50
CA HIS A 160 3.22 -10.82 18.37
C HIS A 160 2.93 -11.16 16.90
N PHE A 161 3.33 -12.36 16.48
CA PHE A 161 3.13 -12.85 15.12
C PHE A 161 1.94 -13.82 15.05
N SER A 162 0.73 -13.29 15.18
CA SER A 162 -0.49 -14.10 15.10
C SER A 162 -0.71 -14.61 13.68
N MET A 163 -1.24 -15.83 13.57
CA MET A 163 -1.70 -16.36 12.29
C MET A 163 -2.86 -15.51 11.75
N THR A 164 -2.97 -15.46 10.43
CA THR A 164 -4.02 -14.71 9.74
C THR A 164 -5.44 -15.03 10.25
N ASP A 165 -6.24 -13.98 10.32
CA ASP A 165 -7.68 -13.97 10.59
C ASP A 165 -8.54 -14.25 9.35
N ASP A 166 -7.94 -14.27 8.15
CA ASP A 166 -8.62 -14.63 6.90
C ASP A 166 -7.99 -15.90 6.31
N GLU A 167 -8.76 -16.98 6.25
CA GLU A 167 -8.30 -18.25 5.69
C GLU A 167 -7.94 -18.15 4.21
N ASN A 168 -8.50 -17.17 3.49
CA ASN A 168 -8.18 -16.95 2.08
C ASN A 168 -6.72 -16.55 1.87
N ASP A 169 -6.07 -15.91 2.86
CA ASP A 169 -4.64 -15.61 2.80
C ASP A 169 -3.81 -16.87 2.63
N CYS A 170 -4.28 -18.00 3.19
CA CYS A 170 -3.56 -19.28 3.13
C CYS A 170 -3.59 -19.91 1.72
N LYS A 171 -4.42 -19.42 0.79
CA LYS A 171 -4.51 -19.93 -0.59
C LYS A 171 -3.26 -19.61 -1.41
N PHE A 172 -2.63 -18.46 -1.14
CA PHE A 172 -1.48 -17.95 -1.88
C PHE A 172 -0.24 -17.78 -0.99
N CYS A 173 -0.22 -18.40 0.20
CA CYS A 173 0.83 -18.23 1.19
C CYS A 173 2.00 -19.20 0.97
N ASP A 174 3.19 -18.67 0.67
CA ASP A 174 4.41 -19.47 0.50
C ASP A 174 4.87 -20.15 1.80
N PHE A 175 4.47 -19.62 2.97
CA PHE A 175 4.85 -20.13 4.29
C PHE A 175 3.92 -21.24 4.80
N LYS A 176 2.96 -21.72 3.99
CA LYS A 176 1.96 -22.72 4.41
C LYS A 176 2.60 -24.00 5.00
N ALA A 177 3.72 -24.43 4.45
CA ALA A 177 4.43 -25.64 4.89
C ALA A 177 4.98 -25.55 6.32
N VAL A 178 5.29 -24.34 6.81
CA VAL A 178 5.90 -24.10 8.13
C VAL A 178 4.96 -23.43 9.13
N CYS A 179 3.91 -22.74 8.65
CA CYS A 179 2.97 -21.97 9.46
C CYS A 179 2.17 -22.83 10.45
N LYS A 180 1.94 -24.12 10.16
CA LYS A 180 1.20 -25.05 11.03
C LYS A 180 -0.24 -24.62 11.39
N ARG A 181 -0.80 -23.58 10.78
CA ARG A 181 -2.19 -23.11 11.03
C ARG A 181 -3.22 -24.22 10.94
N ALA A 182 -3.09 -25.10 9.94
CA ALA A 182 -4.02 -26.20 9.70
C ALA A 182 -4.02 -27.28 10.80
N TYR A 183 -3.05 -27.28 11.73
CA TYR A 183 -3.04 -28.20 12.87
C TYR A 183 -3.84 -27.67 14.07
N TYR A 184 -4.27 -26.40 14.03
CA TYR A 184 -5.13 -25.82 15.05
C TYR A 184 -6.56 -25.79 14.53
N ASP A 185 -7.51 -26.17 15.39
CA ASP A 185 -8.91 -25.93 15.12
C ASP A 185 -9.25 -24.43 15.19
N LYS A 186 -10.44 -24.09 14.69
CA LYS A 186 -10.92 -22.71 14.62
C LYS A 186 -11.00 -22.07 16.00
N GLU A 187 -11.50 -22.81 16.99
CA GLU A 187 -11.67 -22.32 18.37
C GLU A 187 -10.32 -21.98 19.01
N THR A 188 -9.29 -22.79 18.80
CA THR A 188 -7.93 -22.54 19.28
C THR A 188 -7.33 -21.32 18.59
N LEU A 189 -7.55 -21.14 17.29
CA LEU A 189 -7.07 -19.97 16.56
C LEU A 189 -7.78 -18.69 17.03
N GLU A 190 -9.09 -18.74 17.22
CA GLU A 190 -9.89 -17.64 17.77
C GLU A 190 -9.45 -17.29 19.19
N ALA A 191 -9.25 -18.28 20.06
CA ALA A 191 -8.73 -18.08 21.42
C ALA A 191 -7.35 -17.40 21.39
N LYS A 192 -6.43 -17.86 20.53
CA LYS A 192 -5.12 -17.22 20.33
C LYS A 192 -5.21 -15.82 19.76
N GLN A 193 -6.26 -15.50 19.02
CA GLN A 193 -6.54 -14.15 18.51
C GLN A 193 -7.36 -13.32 19.51
N MET A 194 -7.89 -13.92 20.57
CA MET A 194 -8.69 -13.27 21.62
C MET A 194 -7.97 -13.12 22.95
N ASP A 195 -6.78 -13.70 23.09
CA ASP A 195 -5.96 -13.58 24.28
C ASP A 195 -5.65 -12.09 24.57
N GLN A 196 -6.26 -11.59 25.65
CA GLN A 196 -6.13 -10.19 26.08
C GLN A 196 -4.89 -9.95 26.93
N GLU A 197 -4.17 -11.00 27.32
CA GLU A 197 -2.90 -10.85 28.07
C GLU A 197 -1.76 -10.34 27.18
N TRP A 198 -1.97 -10.28 25.85
CA TRP A 198 -0.95 -9.98 24.85
C TRP A 198 -1.21 -8.61 24.22
N ASP A 199 -0.42 -7.61 24.61
CA ASP A 199 -0.59 -6.20 24.20
C ASP A 199 -0.66 -6.00 22.66
N GLY A 200 0.05 -6.81 21.87
CA GLY A 200 -0.01 -6.70 20.40
C GLY A 200 -1.29 -7.23 19.77
N ILE A 201 -2.02 -8.14 20.42
CA ILE A 201 -3.30 -8.64 19.87
C ILE A 201 -4.32 -7.50 19.84
N GLY A 202 -4.37 -6.68 20.90
CA GLY A 202 -5.20 -5.47 20.92
C GLY A 202 -4.82 -4.48 19.81
N LYS A 203 -3.52 -4.31 19.55
CA LYS A 203 -3.01 -3.45 18.47
C LYS A 203 -3.42 -3.96 17.09
N PHE A 204 -3.24 -5.26 16.83
CA PHE A 204 -3.63 -5.90 15.58
C PHE A 204 -5.15 -5.79 15.32
N LYS A 205 -5.98 -6.03 16.33
CA LYS A 205 -7.44 -5.79 16.23
C LYS A 205 -7.78 -4.34 15.93
N GLY A 206 -7.07 -3.41 16.57
CA GLY A 206 -7.22 -1.99 16.29
C GLY A 206 -6.87 -1.63 14.83
N VAL A 207 -5.99 -2.38 14.18
CA VAL A 207 -5.71 -2.24 12.74
C VAL A 207 -6.86 -2.78 11.89
N ARG A 208 -7.47 -3.89 12.31
CA ARG A 208 -8.64 -4.47 11.61
C ARG A 208 -9.91 -3.62 11.70
N ALA A 209 -9.98 -2.68 12.64
CA ALA A 209 -11.09 -1.71 12.70
C ALA A 209 -11.13 -0.74 11.50
N TYR A 210 -10.07 -0.68 10.68
CA TYR A 210 -10.00 0.11 9.43
C TYR A 210 -10.35 -0.71 8.18
N GLU A 211 -11.25 -1.70 8.34
CA GLU A 211 -11.74 -2.63 7.31
C GLU A 211 -12.62 -1.98 6.25
#